data_AF-A0A440L5A7-F1
#
_entry.id   AF-A0A440L5A7-F1
#
_cell.length_a   1.000
_cell.length_b   1.000
_cell.length_c   1.000
_cell.angle_alpha   90.00
_cell.angle_beta   90.00
_cell.angle_gamma   90.00
#
_symmetry.space_group_name_H-M   'P 1'
#
loop_
_entity.id
_entity.type
_entity.pdbx_description
1 polymer ?
#
loop_
_entity_poly.entity_id
_entity_poly.type
_entity_poly.pdbx_seq_one_letter_code
_entity_poly.pdbx_strand_id
1 'polypeptide(L)' 'MATRTTDHCHDNRVICAAAWYAAHCKTCERPIIPALRSRFGLTAQEAVTAIREANGRHA' A
#
# COMPACT_ATOMS: atom_id res chain seq x y z
N MET A 1 -24.32 19.61 -2.39
CA MET A 1 -23.41 18.79 -3.22
C MET A 1 -22.21 18.42 -2.36
N ALA A 2 -22.02 17.13 -2.04
CA ALA A 2 -21.00 16.68 -1.11
C ALA A 2 -19.60 16.87 -1.68
N THR A 3 -18.76 17.60 -0.96
CA THR A 3 -17.35 17.85 -1.22
C THR A 3 -16.54 16.57 -1.04
N ARG A 4 -16.21 15.86 -2.12
CA ARG A 4 -15.06 14.94 -2.13
C ARG A 4 -13.81 15.76 -2.34
N THR A 5 -13.40 16.50 -1.31
CA THR A 5 -12.06 17.08 -1.26
C THR A 5 -11.13 15.91 -1.01
N THR A 6 -10.62 15.40 -2.11
CA THR A 6 -9.71 14.28 -2.19
C THR A 6 -8.37 14.77 -1.63
N ASP A 7 -8.26 14.64 -0.31
CA ASP A 7 -7.09 14.62 0.57
C ASP A 7 -5.95 13.70 0.11
N HIS A 8 -5.73 13.48 -1.19
CA HIS A 8 -4.94 12.32 -1.63
C HIS A 8 -3.43 12.50 -1.49
N CYS A 9 -2.91 13.68 -1.12
CA CYS A 9 -1.45 13.90 -1.16
C CYS A 9 -0.66 13.21 -0.03
N HIS A 10 -1.24 12.98 1.15
CA HIS A 10 -0.55 12.25 2.24
C HIS A 10 -0.93 10.76 2.27
N ASP A 11 -2.13 10.42 1.80
CA ASP A 11 -2.71 9.07 1.82
C ASP A 11 -2.17 8.15 0.69
N ASN A 12 -1.47 8.72 -0.29
CA ASN A 12 -0.99 8.00 -1.47
C ASN A 12 0.12 6.95 -1.19
N ARG A 13 0.79 6.97 -0.04
CA ARG A 13 1.90 6.02 0.21
C ARG A 13 1.42 4.58 0.33
N VAL A 14 0.26 4.38 0.98
CA VAL A 14 -0.39 3.06 1.11
C VAL A 14 -0.84 2.56 -0.26
N ILE A 15 -1.43 3.43 -1.08
CA ILE A 15 -1.89 3.08 -2.44
C ILE A 15 -0.71 2.77 -3.36
N CYS A 16 0.35 3.58 -3.33
CA CYS A 16 1.59 3.31 -4.08
C CYS A 16 2.21 1.97 -3.67
N ALA A 17 2.28 1.70 -2.36
CA ALA A 17 2.77 0.42 -1.85
C ALA A 17 1.87 -0.75 -2.24
N ALA A 18 0.54 -0.56 -2.23
CA ALA A 18 -0.43 -1.57 -2.65
C ALA A 18 -0.29 -1.92 -4.14
N ALA A 19 -0.21 -0.89 -5.00
CA ALA A 19 -0.01 -1.07 -6.44
C ALA A 19 1.34 -1.75 -6.74
N TRP A 20 2.40 -1.31 -6.06
CA TRP A 20 3.72 -1.92 -6.20
C TRP A 20 3.72 -3.38 -5.74
N TYR A 21 3.10 -3.67 -4.58
CA TYR A 21 2.97 -5.01 -4.05
C TYR A 21 2.11 -5.89 -4.95
N ALA A 22 1.00 -5.41 -5.52
CA ALA A 22 0.19 -6.17 -6.47
C ALA A 22 1.00 -6.59 -7.71
N ALA A 23 1.89 -5.71 -8.19
CA ALA A 23 2.76 -5.99 -9.34
C ALA A 23 3.95 -6.90 -8.99
N HIS A 24 4.48 -6.82 -7.76
CA HIS A 24 5.71 -7.51 -7.33
C HIS A 24 5.48 -8.60 -6.29
N CYS A 25 4.23 -8.96 -5.96
CA CYS A 25 3.91 -9.89 -4.87
C CYS A 25 4.59 -11.26 -5.02
N LYS A 26 4.84 -11.69 -6.27
CA LYS A 26 5.51 -12.95 -6.59
C LYS A 26 7.04 -12.88 -6.49
N THR A 27 7.62 -11.69 -6.57
CA THR A 27 9.08 -11.44 -6.55
C THR A 27 9.55 -10.81 -5.24
N CYS A 28 8.64 -10.40 -4.36
CA CYS A 28 8.98 -9.79 -3.08
C CYS A 28 9.67 -10.80 -2.16
N GLU A 29 10.91 -10.51 -1.80
CA GLU A 29 11.61 -11.22 -0.72
C GLU A 29 10.90 -11.00 0.62
N ARG A 30 10.77 -12.09 1.38
CA ARG A 30 10.18 -12.07 2.72
C ARG A 30 11.28 -11.64 3.70
N PRO A 31 10.99 -10.74 4.66
CA PRO A 31 9.65 -10.32 5.11
C PRO A 31 9.10 -9.06 4.40
N ILE A 32 7.86 -9.16 3.90
CA ILE A 32 7.18 -8.14 3.08
C ILE A 32 6.95 -6.83 3.84
N ILE A 33 6.51 -6.91 5.09
CA ILE A 33 6.17 -5.71 5.87
C ILE A 33 7.40 -4.85 6.14
N PRO A 34 8.53 -5.38 6.67
CA PRO A 34 9.77 -4.63 6.78
C PRO A 34 10.24 -4.04 5.44
N ALA A 35 10.16 -4.79 4.34
CA ALA A 35 10.54 -4.30 3.03
C ALA A 35 9.69 -3.11 2.56
N LEU A 36 8.36 -3.20 2.69
CA LEU A 36 7.43 -2.12 2.36
C LEU A 36 7.64 -0.89 3.25
N ARG A 37 7.86 -1.10 4.55
CA ARG A 37 8.15 -0.02 5.52
C ARG A 37 9.43 0.72 5.16
N SER A 38 10.52 0.01 4.90
CA SER A 38 11.79 0.62 4.50
C SER A 38 11.73 1.28 3.12
N ARG A 39 10.98 0.71 2.18
CA ARG A 39 10.90 1.22 0.79
C ARG A 39 10.03 2.47 0.66
N PHE A 40 8.90 2.50 1.36
CA PHE A 40 7.90 3.56 1.23
C PHE A 40 7.81 4.47 2.46
N GLY A 41 8.60 4.21 3.51
CA GLY A 41 8.55 4.98 4.77
C GLY A 41 7.25 4.79 5.54
N LEU A 42 6.61 3.63 5.40
CA LEU A 42 5.31 3.34 6.00
C LEU A 42 5.45 2.84 7.45
N THR A 43 4.40 3.03 8.23
CA THR A 43 4.17 2.31 9.48
C THR A 43 3.79 0.85 9.22
N ALA A 44 3.88 0.01 10.25
CA ALA A 44 3.47 -1.39 10.14
C ALA A 44 1.98 -1.53 9.76
N GLN A 45 1.12 -0.66 10.30
CA GLN A 45 -0.30 -0.65 10.01
C GLN A 45 -0.57 -0.27 8.54
N GLU A 46 0.09 0.78 8.04
CA GLU A 46 0.00 1.18 6.63
C GLU A 46 0.48 0.08 5.66
N ALA A 47 1.55 -0.64 6.01
CA ALA A 47 2.02 -1.77 5.21
C ALA A 47 0.99 -2.91 5.17
N VAL A 48 0.32 -3.21 6.30
CA VAL A 48 -0.78 -4.19 6.33
C VAL A 48 -1.95 -3.71 5.47
N THR A 49 -2.33 -2.44 5.57
CA THR A 49 -3.38 -1.85 4.73
C THR A 49 -3.02 -1.95 3.25
N ALA A 50 -1.77 -1.64 2.88
CA ALA A 50 -1.31 -1.74 1.50
C ALA A 50 -1.42 -3.19 0.95
N ILE A 51 -1.03 -4.18 1.75
CA ILE A 51 -1.15 -5.60 1.38
C ILE A 51 -2.63 -5.99 1.25
N ARG A 52 -3.49 -5.53 2.17
CA ARG A 52 -4.94 -5.80 2.12
C ARG A 52 -5.58 -5.17 0.88
N GLU A 53 -5.26 -3.92 0.58
CA GLU A 53 -5.71 -3.18 -0.61
C GLU A 53 -5.26 -3.86 -1.90
N ALA A 54 -4.03 -4.36 -1.95
CA ALA A 54 -3.50 -5.08 -3.10
C ALA A 54 -4.22 -6.42 -3.34
N ASN A 55 -4.54 -7.16 -2.26
CA ASN A 55 -5.26 -8.44 -2.37
C ASN A 55 -6.77 -8.26 -2.61
N GLY A 56 -7.38 -7.21 -2.03
CA GLY A 56 -8.82 -6.94 -2.15
C GLY A 56 -9.25 -6.46 -3.54
N ARG A 57 -8.33 -5.90 -4.33
CA ARG A 57 -8.59 -5.47 -5.72
C ARG A 57 -8.74 -6.62 -6.73
N HIS A 58 -8.57 -7.88 -6.31
CA HIS A 58 -8.72 -9.07 -7.16
C HIS A 58 -10.06 -9.82 -6.98
N ALA A 59 -11.02 -9.27 -6.23
CA ALA A 59 -12.35 -9.85 -6.05
C ALA A 59 -13.35 -9.33 -7.10
#